data_AF-A0A0C1UM64-F1
#
_entry.id   AF-A0A0C1UM64-F1
#
_cell.length_a   1.000
_cell.length_b   1.000
_cell.length_c   1.000
_cell.angle_alpha   90.00
_cell.angle_beta   90.00
_cell.angle_gamma   90.00
#
_symmetry.space_group_name_H-M   'P 1'
#
loop_
_entity.id
_entity.type
_entity.pdbx_description
1 polymer ?
#
loop_
_entity_poly.entity_id
_entity_poly.type
_entity_poly.pdbx_seq_one_letter_code
_entity_poly.pdbx_strand_id
1 'polypeptide(L)'
;MPQPPLHGLRVIETATGISGPFAGRLLASLGAHVVKVEPADGDPARIQPVDDTPLAEGELSPLYIHLNAGKLNVKPDDIEPSWADVVIAGDVLADLTDTKWDPARLRSHDTRLVTTTAWGANSPDAGCIADELLVQTATGFLGFNGDEGLTPLRLPGWQSQYAAGGLASTMVQLIGRTDASHIDVSWLGALLTATELCYGDALHCQRVRSKVGAHPPTAFPSGAIKCKDGHFAPGSIRPIDWEMQCLFYGLPEWIDDPELRDRLKRRHHIPMIWDHITPWYLEREKKEIFELALSSPWAAGMVMTPLDTLSDPHLSARGYLGSIETQQGSAIGPIRPFRAPGLPVPDQRVRVKGSDLAPVEKQGAPLKLRSFSDLRLLEMTISWAGPYVGNVLGPLGIEVIKIESTAPFDGFRTQRPYDHGMRPGQEDLVNDNRFYEAGGLFNAVNKGKKSCVINIATEEGREAFLSLVANSDGLVANFSAHVLPQLGLDFATLQKINPKFVVVRMPAFGVNGPYSNAVGYGS
;
A
#
# COMPACT_ATOMS: atom_id res chain seq x y z
N MET A 1 10.83 -24.47 14.54
CA MET A 1 10.46 -23.49 13.48
C MET A 1 10.42 -22.11 14.11
N PRO A 2 10.86 -21.04 13.42
CA PRO A 2 10.73 -19.67 13.94
C PRO A 2 9.25 -19.36 14.20
N GLN A 3 8.96 -18.75 15.36
CA GLN A 3 7.62 -18.30 15.68
C GLN A 3 7.25 -17.10 14.78
N PRO A 4 6.00 -17.04 14.28
CA PRO A 4 5.55 -15.90 13.48
C PRO A 4 5.46 -14.61 14.32
N PRO A 5 5.57 -13.40 13.72
CA PRO A 5 5.71 -12.13 14.45
C PRO A 5 4.58 -11.80 15.42
N LEU A 6 3.35 -12.23 15.11
CA LEU A 6 2.18 -12.01 15.95
C LEU A 6 1.75 -13.26 16.72
N HIS A 7 2.66 -14.24 16.86
CA HIS A 7 2.40 -15.41 17.68
C HIS A 7 2.00 -15.00 19.10
N GLY A 8 0.89 -15.56 19.60
CA GLY A 8 0.34 -15.28 20.92
C GLY A 8 -0.63 -14.09 20.98
N LEU A 9 -0.71 -13.26 19.94
CA LEU A 9 -1.73 -12.22 19.82
C LEU A 9 -3.10 -12.88 19.59
N ARG A 10 -4.08 -12.55 20.43
CA ARG A 10 -5.45 -13.08 20.33
C ARG A 10 -6.42 -11.99 19.88
N VAL A 11 -7.12 -12.26 18.80
CA VAL A 11 -8.00 -11.31 18.13
C VAL A 11 -9.39 -11.93 17.99
N ILE A 12 -10.40 -11.22 18.48
CA ILE A 12 -11.78 -11.48 18.11
C ILE A 12 -12.15 -10.50 17.00
N GLU A 13 -12.67 -11.01 15.89
CA GLU A 13 -13.18 -10.19 14.79
C GLU A 13 -14.70 -10.35 14.71
N THR A 14 -15.42 -9.33 15.16
CA THR A 14 -16.90 -9.26 15.05
C THR A 14 -17.33 -8.59 13.75
N ALA A 15 -16.46 -7.75 13.17
CA ALA A 15 -16.71 -7.03 11.92
C ALA A 15 -17.11 -7.97 10.78
N THR A 16 -18.05 -7.52 9.95
CA THR A 16 -18.48 -8.18 8.72
C THR A 16 -18.05 -7.39 7.48
N GLY A 17 -18.32 -7.93 6.29
CA GLY A 17 -17.97 -7.24 5.05
C GLY A 17 -16.48 -7.32 4.75
N ILE A 18 -15.82 -6.18 4.51
CA ILE A 18 -14.46 -6.18 3.91
C ILE A 18 -13.41 -5.64 4.86
N SER A 19 -13.58 -4.43 5.39
CA SER A 19 -12.51 -3.73 6.12
C SER A 19 -11.99 -4.50 7.33
N GLY A 20 -12.89 -4.85 8.27
CA GLY A 20 -12.52 -5.64 9.45
C GLY A 20 -12.04 -7.04 9.09
N PRO A 21 -12.76 -7.80 8.25
CA PRO A 21 -12.31 -9.11 7.79
C PRO A 21 -10.95 -9.12 7.08
N PHE A 22 -10.63 -8.08 6.31
CA PHE A 22 -9.30 -7.93 5.71
C PHE A 22 -8.23 -7.69 6.77
N ALA A 23 -8.53 -6.88 7.79
CA ALA A 23 -7.61 -6.63 8.90
C ALA A 23 -7.26 -7.92 9.66
N GLY A 24 -8.27 -8.70 10.07
CA GLY A 24 -8.02 -9.96 10.77
C GLY A 24 -7.32 -10.99 9.89
N ARG A 25 -7.57 -10.99 8.58
CA ARG A 25 -6.83 -11.85 7.65
C ARG A 25 -5.33 -11.52 7.64
N LEU A 26 -4.97 -10.24 7.54
CA LEU A 26 -3.58 -9.81 7.57
C LEU A 26 -2.91 -10.21 8.89
N LEU A 27 -3.59 -10.05 10.02
CA LEU A 27 -3.11 -10.47 11.35
C LEU A 27 -2.90 -12.00 11.43
N ALA A 28 -3.86 -12.80 10.95
CA ALA A 28 -3.74 -14.26 10.89
C ALA A 28 -2.57 -14.69 10.01
N SER A 29 -2.35 -14.00 8.88
CA SER A 29 -1.22 -14.26 7.99
C SER A 29 0.15 -14.02 8.63
N LEU A 30 0.20 -13.20 9.69
CA LEU A 30 1.37 -12.90 10.52
C LEU A 30 1.42 -13.72 11.81
N GLY A 31 0.52 -14.70 11.97
CA GLY A 31 0.52 -15.68 13.05
C GLY A 31 -0.34 -15.32 14.27
N ALA A 32 -1.17 -14.28 14.19
CA ALA A 32 -2.15 -13.99 15.24
C ALA A 32 -3.23 -15.10 15.29
N HIS A 33 -3.74 -15.36 16.49
CA HIS A 33 -4.88 -16.24 16.69
C HIS A 33 -6.16 -15.42 16.49
N VAL A 34 -6.72 -15.49 15.29
CA VAL A 34 -7.91 -14.71 14.90
C VAL A 34 -9.15 -15.58 14.92
N VAL A 35 -10.13 -15.18 15.72
CA VAL A 35 -11.44 -15.82 15.83
C VAL A 35 -12.49 -14.90 15.19
N LYS A 36 -13.05 -15.34 14.07
CA LYS A 36 -14.23 -14.71 13.47
C LYS A 36 -15.45 -15.07 14.31
N VAL A 37 -16.15 -14.03 14.76
CA VAL A 37 -17.48 -14.13 15.32
C VAL A 37 -18.44 -13.51 14.32
N GLU A 38 -19.51 -14.23 14.00
CA GLU A 38 -20.48 -13.77 13.01
C GLU A 38 -21.85 -13.51 13.64
N PRO A 39 -22.65 -12.59 13.07
CA PRO A 39 -24.06 -12.47 13.42
C PRO A 39 -24.81 -13.81 13.27
N ALA A 40 -26.00 -13.90 13.87
CA ALA A 40 -26.87 -15.06 13.77
C ALA A 40 -27.15 -15.46 12.30
N ASP A 41 -27.37 -14.47 11.44
CA ASP A 41 -27.61 -14.66 9.99
C ASP A 41 -26.32 -14.90 9.18
N GLY A 42 -25.15 -14.75 9.81
CA GLY A 42 -23.84 -14.88 9.18
C GLY A 42 -23.29 -13.56 8.66
N ASP A 43 -22.03 -13.59 8.24
CA ASP A 43 -21.41 -12.48 7.51
C ASP A 43 -22.07 -12.35 6.12
N PRO A 44 -22.60 -11.18 5.74
CA PRO A 44 -23.17 -10.96 4.42
C PRO A 44 -22.21 -11.30 3.27
N ALA A 45 -20.90 -11.19 3.49
CA ALA A 45 -19.90 -11.57 2.51
C ALA A 45 -20.04 -13.05 2.11
N ARG A 46 -20.56 -13.95 2.96
CA ARG A 46 -20.74 -15.38 2.64
C ARG A 46 -21.47 -15.63 1.34
N ILE A 47 -22.47 -14.80 1.04
CA ILE A 47 -23.34 -14.96 -0.11
C ILE A 47 -23.22 -13.81 -1.11
N GLN A 48 -22.24 -12.92 -0.95
CA GLN A 48 -22.04 -11.79 -1.83
C GLN A 48 -21.69 -12.28 -3.25
N PRO A 49 -22.56 -12.09 -4.25
CA PRO A 49 -22.27 -12.54 -5.60
C PRO A 49 -21.12 -11.72 -6.21
N VAL A 50 -20.35 -12.35 -7.09
CA VAL A 50 -19.23 -11.72 -7.82
C VAL A 50 -19.69 -11.16 -9.16
N ASP A 51 -20.76 -11.73 -9.71
CA ASP A 51 -21.45 -11.32 -10.93
C ASP A 51 -22.94 -11.69 -10.82
N ASP A 52 -23.68 -11.63 -11.93
CA ASP A 52 -25.11 -11.97 -11.95
C ASP A 52 -25.38 -13.49 -11.80
N THR A 53 -24.34 -14.31 -11.63
CA THR A 53 -24.46 -15.76 -11.42
C THR A 53 -24.80 -16.05 -9.96
N PRO A 54 -25.95 -16.69 -9.67
CA PRO A 54 -26.28 -17.09 -8.31
C PRO A 54 -25.29 -18.13 -7.78
N LEU A 55 -24.94 -18.02 -6.50
CA LEU A 55 -24.20 -19.06 -5.79
C LEU A 55 -25.08 -20.31 -5.64
N ALA A 56 -24.48 -21.50 -5.74
CA ALA A 56 -25.16 -22.74 -5.42
C ALA A 56 -25.53 -22.82 -3.93
N GLU A 57 -26.48 -23.69 -3.58
CA GLU A 57 -26.90 -23.88 -2.19
C GLU A 57 -25.70 -24.28 -1.30
N GLY A 58 -25.43 -23.47 -0.28
CA GLY A 58 -24.31 -23.68 0.63
C GLY A 58 -22.94 -23.30 0.07
N GLU A 59 -22.83 -22.80 -1.16
CA GLU A 59 -21.58 -22.28 -1.72
C GLU A 59 -21.17 -20.97 -1.01
N LEU A 60 -19.88 -20.85 -0.68
CA LEU A 60 -19.32 -19.63 -0.14
C LEU A 60 -18.86 -18.73 -1.29
N SER A 61 -19.15 -17.44 -1.18
CA SER A 61 -18.62 -16.48 -2.14
C SER A 61 -17.09 -16.46 -2.15
N PRO A 62 -16.46 -16.20 -3.31
CA PRO A 62 -15.02 -15.95 -3.40
C PRO A 62 -14.55 -14.82 -2.49
N LEU A 63 -15.38 -13.80 -2.24
CA LEU A 63 -15.05 -12.69 -1.35
C LEU A 63 -14.92 -13.18 0.11
N TYR A 64 -15.86 -14.00 0.58
CA TYR A 64 -15.81 -14.55 1.93
C TYR A 64 -14.61 -15.48 2.10
N ILE A 65 -14.36 -16.35 1.11
CA ILE A 65 -13.21 -17.26 1.08
C ILE A 65 -11.91 -16.46 1.20
N HIS A 66 -11.78 -15.40 0.39
CA HIS A 66 -10.62 -14.51 0.43
C HIS A 66 -10.45 -13.88 1.82
N LEU A 67 -11.50 -13.29 2.39
CA LEU A 67 -11.37 -12.51 3.62
C LEU A 67 -11.23 -13.34 4.89
N ASN A 68 -11.68 -14.60 4.90
CA ASN A 68 -11.73 -15.42 6.11
C ASN A 68 -10.79 -16.63 6.13
N ALA A 69 -9.95 -16.78 5.10
CA ALA A 69 -8.88 -17.77 5.08
C ALA A 69 -7.91 -17.58 6.27
N GLY A 70 -7.65 -18.68 6.99
CA GLY A 70 -6.71 -18.72 8.11
C GLY A 70 -7.29 -18.32 9.47
N LYS A 71 -8.58 -17.98 9.55
CA LYS A 71 -9.27 -17.64 10.80
C LYS A 71 -10.00 -18.85 11.37
N LEU A 72 -10.15 -18.86 12.69
CA LEU A 72 -11.11 -19.75 13.37
C LEU A 72 -12.51 -19.17 13.29
N ASN A 73 -13.52 -20.02 13.43
CA ASN A 73 -14.90 -19.60 13.46
C ASN A 73 -15.67 -20.33 14.57
N VAL A 74 -16.09 -19.55 15.56
CA VAL A 74 -16.74 -20.04 16.79
C VAL A 74 -18.15 -19.48 16.87
N LYS A 75 -19.02 -20.14 17.64
CA LYS A 75 -20.35 -19.58 17.90
C LYS A 75 -20.22 -18.34 18.78
N PRO A 76 -21.03 -17.30 18.54
CA PRO A 76 -20.97 -16.07 19.32
C PRO A 76 -21.05 -16.30 20.82
N ASP A 77 -21.93 -17.19 21.29
CA ASP A 77 -22.14 -17.44 22.73
C ASP A 77 -21.00 -18.21 23.40
N ASP A 78 -20.13 -18.87 22.63
CA ASP A 78 -19.07 -19.72 23.17
C ASP A 78 -17.80 -18.92 23.52
N ILE A 79 -17.69 -17.65 23.11
CA ILE A 79 -16.48 -16.83 23.31
C ILE A 79 -16.73 -15.55 24.10
N GLU A 80 -15.90 -15.31 25.12
CA GLU A 80 -15.94 -14.11 25.96
C GLU A 80 -14.86 -13.09 25.57
N PRO A 81 -15.14 -11.77 25.66
CA PRO A 81 -14.19 -10.73 25.29
C PRO A 81 -12.89 -10.73 26.11
N SER A 82 -12.92 -11.30 27.32
CA SER A 82 -11.76 -11.47 28.21
C SER A 82 -10.69 -12.40 27.65
N TRP A 83 -11.04 -13.23 26.67
CA TRP A 83 -10.07 -14.07 25.97
C TRP A 83 -9.18 -13.27 25.03
N ALA A 84 -9.65 -12.15 24.47
CA ALA A 84 -8.92 -11.43 23.44
C ALA A 84 -7.91 -10.43 24.03
N ASP A 85 -6.90 -10.07 23.24
CA ASP A 85 -6.15 -8.83 23.44
C ASP A 85 -6.80 -7.69 22.65
N VAL A 86 -7.45 -8.04 21.53
CA VAL A 86 -8.04 -7.10 20.58
C VAL A 86 -9.40 -7.59 20.11
N VAL A 87 -10.37 -6.70 20.06
CA VAL A 87 -11.60 -6.87 19.29
C VAL A 87 -11.57 -5.94 18.08
N ILE A 88 -11.79 -6.48 16.89
CA ILE A 88 -11.98 -5.72 15.65
C ILE A 88 -13.47 -5.70 15.32
N ALA A 89 -14.07 -4.50 15.37
CA ALA A 89 -15.50 -4.29 15.13
C ALA A 89 -15.75 -3.41 13.89
N GLY A 90 -16.86 -3.66 13.21
CA GLY A 90 -17.34 -2.87 12.08
C GLY A 90 -18.41 -1.85 12.47
N ASP A 91 -18.85 -1.90 13.72
CA ASP A 91 -20.00 -1.16 14.25
C ASP A 91 -19.56 0.16 14.89
N VAL A 92 -20.46 1.15 14.90
CA VAL A 92 -20.23 2.40 15.64
C VAL A 92 -20.35 2.16 17.14
N LEU A 93 -19.81 3.06 17.98
CA LEU A 93 -19.80 2.86 19.43
C LEU A 93 -21.21 2.76 20.03
N ALA A 94 -22.19 3.45 19.44
CA ALA A 94 -23.59 3.37 19.84
C ALA A 94 -24.14 1.94 19.72
N ASP A 95 -23.78 1.22 18.66
CA ASP A 95 -24.24 -0.16 18.41
C ASP A 95 -23.57 -1.19 19.34
N LEU A 96 -22.38 -0.86 19.85
CA LEU A 96 -21.63 -1.71 20.79
C LEU A 96 -22.05 -1.50 22.24
N THR A 97 -22.73 -0.39 22.55
CA THR A 97 -23.12 -0.02 23.91
C THR A 97 -24.06 -1.07 24.50
N ASP A 98 -23.85 -1.41 25.79
CA ASP A 98 -24.62 -2.45 26.52
C ASP A 98 -24.50 -3.88 25.96
N THR A 99 -23.70 -4.10 24.91
CA THR A 99 -23.37 -5.43 24.42
C THR A 99 -22.17 -6.00 25.18
N LYS A 100 -21.83 -7.28 24.97
CA LYS A 100 -20.57 -7.82 25.50
C LYS A 100 -19.32 -7.20 24.85
N TRP A 101 -19.48 -6.50 23.73
CA TRP A 101 -18.42 -5.80 23.01
C TRP A 101 -18.31 -4.32 23.40
N ASP A 102 -19.06 -3.88 24.42
CA ASP A 102 -19.02 -2.51 24.93
C ASP A 102 -17.59 -2.07 25.27
N PRO A 103 -17.12 -0.89 24.80
CA PRO A 103 -15.75 -0.42 25.06
C PRO A 103 -15.35 -0.37 26.54
N ALA A 104 -16.28 -0.06 27.45
CA ALA A 104 -16.03 -0.05 28.89
C ALA A 104 -15.83 -1.47 29.44
N ARG A 105 -16.61 -2.44 28.95
CA ARG A 105 -16.43 -3.87 29.30
C ARG A 105 -15.16 -4.44 28.71
N LEU A 106 -14.81 -4.10 27.48
CA LEU A 106 -13.53 -4.50 26.88
C LEU A 106 -12.35 -3.97 27.70
N ARG A 107 -12.40 -2.70 28.10
CA ARG A 107 -11.37 -2.08 28.95
C ARG A 107 -11.23 -2.78 30.30
N SER A 108 -12.32 -3.21 30.94
CA SER A 108 -12.25 -3.92 32.23
C SER A 108 -11.59 -5.30 32.13
N HIS A 109 -11.53 -5.86 30.92
CA HIS A 109 -10.82 -7.10 30.60
C HIS A 109 -9.39 -6.88 30.07
N ASP A 110 -8.90 -5.63 30.03
CA ASP A 110 -7.66 -5.25 29.35
C ASP A 110 -7.67 -5.59 27.84
N THR A 111 -8.86 -5.66 27.24
CA THR A 111 -9.06 -5.89 25.80
C THR A 111 -9.19 -4.55 25.09
N ARG A 112 -8.49 -4.39 23.97
CA ARG A 112 -8.54 -3.17 23.16
C ARG A 112 -9.56 -3.29 22.04
N LEU A 113 -10.20 -2.17 21.70
CA LEU A 113 -11.13 -2.09 20.59
C LEU A 113 -10.45 -1.42 19.39
N VAL A 114 -10.60 -2.02 18.21
CA VAL A 114 -10.30 -1.39 16.93
C VAL A 114 -11.58 -1.34 16.12
N THR A 115 -12.07 -0.16 15.79
CA THR A 115 -13.25 0.01 14.93
C THR A 115 -12.84 0.31 13.51
N THR A 116 -13.55 -0.27 12.55
CA THR A 116 -13.38 0.05 11.13
C THR A 116 -14.73 0.43 10.53
N THR A 117 -15.02 1.73 10.47
CA THR A 117 -16.35 2.25 10.10
C THR A 117 -16.25 3.19 8.89
N ALA A 118 -17.33 3.42 8.15
CA ALA A 118 -17.27 4.32 6.99
C ALA A 118 -16.87 5.76 7.36
N TRP A 119 -17.51 6.29 8.41
CA TRP A 119 -17.50 7.71 8.75
C TRP A 119 -16.81 8.04 10.09
N GLY A 120 -16.36 7.02 10.83
CA GLY A 120 -15.82 7.15 12.19
C GLY A 120 -16.79 6.58 13.23
N ALA A 121 -16.24 6.02 14.30
CA ALA A 121 -17.00 5.26 15.29
C ALA A 121 -17.91 6.10 16.20
N ASN A 122 -17.70 7.42 16.23
CA ASN A 122 -18.55 8.39 16.92
C ASN A 122 -19.60 9.03 16.01
N SER A 123 -19.73 8.58 14.76
CA SER A 123 -20.71 9.15 13.83
C SER A 123 -22.12 9.10 14.45
N PRO A 124 -22.80 10.24 14.63
CA PRO A 124 -24.04 10.33 15.40
C PRO A 124 -25.21 9.62 14.72
N ASP A 125 -25.09 9.36 13.41
CA ASP A 125 -26.12 8.72 12.62
C ASP A 125 -25.73 7.26 12.34
N ALA A 126 -26.32 6.34 13.12
CA ALA A 126 -26.48 4.94 12.73
C ALA A 126 -27.25 4.78 11.39
N GLY A 127 -27.81 5.86 10.85
CA GLY A 127 -28.47 5.94 9.54
C GLY A 127 -27.61 6.43 8.38
N CYS A 128 -26.35 6.85 8.61
CA CYS A 128 -25.46 7.17 7.50
C CYS A 128 -25.07 5.88 6.77
N ILE A 129 -25.58 5.71 5.55
CA ILE A 129 -25.29 4.53 4.72
C ILE A 129 -23.78 4.36 4.59
N ALA A 130 -23.27 3.22 5.05
CA ALA A 130 -21.89 2.80 4.87
C ALA A 130 -21.72 2.19 3.48
N ASP A 131 -21.46 3.05 2.49
CA ASP A 131 -21.29 2.66 1.09
C ASP A 131 -19.96 3.17 0.51
N GLU A 132 -19.32 2.33 -0.30
CA GLU A 132 -18.02 2.63 -0.91
C GLU A 132 -18.07 3.85 -1.82
N LEU A 133 -19.12 4.01 -2.63
CA LEU A 133 -19.24 5.14 -3.55
C LEU A 133 -19.45 6.44 -2.79
N LEU A 134 -20.25 6.42 -1.72
CA LEU A 134 -20.42 7.58 -0.86
C LEU A 134 -19.11 8.02 -0.22
N VAL A 135 -18.33 7.07 0.32
CA VAL A 135 -17.00 7.37 0.90
C VAL A 135 -16.06 7.92 -0.16
N GLN A 136 -15.94 7.29 -1.33
CA GLN A 136 -15.11 7.82 -2.42
C GLN A 136 -15.54 9.24 -2.84
N THR A 137 -16.85 9.50 -2.89
CA THR A 137 -17.38 10.84 -3.21
C THR A 137 -16.96 11.88 -2.17
N ALA A 138 -17.05 11.53 -0.89
CA ALA A 138 -16.68 12.43 0.21
C ALA A 138 -15.18 12.77 0.25
N THR A 139 -14.31 11.92 -0.32
CA THR A 139 -12.88 12.23 -0.47
C THR A 139 -12.56 13.22 -1.59
N GLY A 140 -13.53 13.68 -2.38
CA GLY A 140 -13.24 14.52 -3.56
C GLY A 140 -12.38 13.84 -4.64
N PHE A 141 -11.98 12.57 -4.44
CA PHE A 141 -11.12 11.80 -5.33
C PHE A 141 -11.71 11.68 -6.74
N LEU A 142 -13.04 11.48 -6.79
CA LEU A 142 -13.77 11.37 -8.05
C LEU A 142 -13.59 12.60 -8.93
N GLY A 143 -13.42 13.79 -8.34
CA GLY A 143 -13.36 15.07 -9.05
C GLY A 143 -12.23 15.18 -10.08
N PHE A 144 -11.16 14.41 -9.92
CA PHE A 144 -10.01 14.40 -10.85
C PHE A 144 -9.77 13.03 -11.52
N ASN A 145 -10.68 12.06 -11.35
CA ASN A 145 -10.59 10.75 -11.99
C ASN A 145 -11.54 10.63 -13.20
N GLY A 146 -11.01 10.22 -14.35
CA GLY A 146 -11.72 10.11 -15.63
C GLY A 146 -11.23 11.12 -16.68
N ASP A 147 -11.95 11.19 -17.80
CA ASP A 147 -11.64 12.11 -18.91
C ASP A 147 -12.31 13.46 -18.77
N GLU A 148 -11.62 14.52 -19.19
CA GLU A 148 -12.14 15.88 -19.17
C GLU A 148 -13.47 15.99 -19.95
N GLY A 149 -14.41 16.79 -19.43
CA GLY A 149 -15.76 16.91 -20.01
C GLY A 149 -16.71 15.74 -19.73
N LEU A 150 -16.22 14.60 -19.23
CA LEU A 150 -17.06 13.45 -18.87
C LEU A 150 -17.41 13.39 -17.37
N THR A 151 -18.39 12.55 -17.03
CA THR A 151 -18.77 12.25 -15.65
C THR A 151 -17.58 11.66 -14.88
N PRO A 152 -17.34 12.08 -13.62
CA PRO A 152 -16.36 11.46 -12.73
C PRO A 152 -16.47 9.93 -12.65
N LEU A 153 -15.32 9.25 -12.62
CA LEU A 153 -15.26 7.78 -12.48
C LEU A 153 -14.88 7.36 -11.06
N ARG A 154 -15.58 6.37 -10.52
CA ARG A 154 -15.20 5.68 -9.28
C ARG A 154 -14.02 4.74 -9.48
N LEU A 155 -13.29 4.46 -8.40
CA LEU A 155 -12.37 3.32 -8.38
C LEU A 155 -13.16 2.00 -8.33
N PRO A 156 -12.62 0.93 -8.94
CA PRO A 156 -13.23 -0.39 -8.89
C PRO A 156 -13.14 -1.01 -7.49
N GLY A 157 -14.07 -1.90 -7.17
CA GLY A 157 -14.09 -2.62 -5.90
C GLY A 157 -14.29 -1.70 -4.69
N TRP A 158 -13.69 -2.09 -3.56
CA TRP A 158 -13.89 -1.49 -2.24
C TRP A 158 -12.60 -0.90 -1.66
N GLN A 159 -12.02 0.07 -2.38
CA GLN A 159 -10.70 0.63 -2.08
C GLN A 159 -10.64 1.25 -0.69
N SER A 160 -11.69 1.98 -0.29
CA SER A 160 -11.72 2.64 1.02
C SER A 160 -11.67 1.62 2.17
N GLN A 161 -12.36 0.49 2.00
CA GLN A 161 -12.42 -0.59 2.97
C GLN A 161 -11.12 -1.38 3.06
N TYR A 162 -10.48 -1.71 1.93
CA TYR A 162 -9.17 -2.39 1.95
C TYR A 162 -8.08 -1.50 2.56
N ALA A 163 -8.10 -0.19 2.28
CA ALA A 163 -7.20 0.77 2.91
C ALA A 163 -7.42 0.83 4.43
N ALA A 164 -8.67 0.93 4.87
CA ALA A 164 -9.02 0.92 6.30
C ALA A 164 -8.63 -0.38 7.00
N GLY A 165 -8.92 -1.53 6.40
CA GLY A 165 -8.54 -2.83 6.96
C GLY A 165 -7.02 -3.01 7.07
N GLY A 166 -6.28 -2.57 6.06
CA GLY A 166 -4.81 -2.54 6.10
C GLY A 166 -4.28 -1.67 7.24
N LEU A 167 -4.81 -0.45 7.37
CA LEU A 167 -4.43 0.47 8.43
C LEU A 167 -4.81 -0.08 9.82
N ALA A 168 -6.02 -0.61 9.99
CA ALA A 168 -6.49 -1.24 11.22
C ALA A 168 -5.58 -2.39 11.66
N SER A 169 -5.17 -3.27 10.73
CA SER A 169 -4.23 -4.36 11.03
C SER A 169 -2.88 -3.87 11.52
N THR A 170 -2.44 -2.69 11.04
CA THR A 170 -1.19 -2.06 11.48
C THR A 170 -1.36 -1.41 12.84
N MET A 171 -2.48 -0.72 13.09
CA MET A 171 -2.74 -0.02 14.35
C MET A 171 -2.94 -0.95 15.54
N VAL A 172 -3.22 -2.23 15.33
CA VAL A 172 -3.13 -3.27 16.37
C VAL A 172 -1.76 -3.27 17.08
N GLN A 173 -0.70 -2.80 16.42
CA GLN A 173 0.63 -2.66 17.01
C GLN A 173 0.75 -1.56 18.07
N LEU A 174 -0.24 -0.66 18.20
CA LEU A 174 -0.29 0.32 19.29
C LEU A 174 -0.61 -0.36 20.64
N ILE A 175 -1.14 -1.57 20.59
CA ILE A 175 -1.58 -2.33 21.76
C ILE A 175 -0.35 -2.80 22.53
N GLY A 176 -0.36 -2.56 23.85
CA GLY A 176 0.80 -2.81 24.71
C GLY A 176 1.92 -1.77 24.57
N ARG A 177 1.77 -0.76 23.69
CA ARG A 177 2.68 0.40 23.57
C ARG A 177 2.05 1.70 24.06
N THR A 178 0.72 1.74 24.18
CA THR A 178 -0.03 2.93 24.63
C THR A 178 -1.18 2.52 25.55
N ASP A 179 -1.69 3.48 26.31
CA ASP A 179 -2.89 3.32 27.14
C ASP A 179 -4.20 3.51 26.35
N ALA A 180 -4.11 3.68 25.03
CA ALA A 180 -5.29 3.80 24.17
C ALA A 180 -6.12 2.51 24.27
N SER A 181 -7.37 2.65 24.73
CA SER A 181 -8.32 1.54 24.86
C SER A 181 -9.10 1.27 23.58
N HIS A 182 -9.24 2.29 22.73
CA HIS A 182 -9.99 2.26 21.48
C HIS A 182 -9.21 3.00 20.40
N ILE A 183 -9.12 2.37 19.24
CA ILE A 183 -8.50 2.90 18.03
C ILE A 183 -9.58 2.94 16.96
N ASP A 184 -9.88 4.13 16.45
CA ASP A 184 -10.87 4.32 15.39
C ASP A 184 -10.21 4.52 14.03
N VAL A 185 -10.58 3.69 13.06
CA VAL A 185 -10.11 3.76 11.68
C VAL A 185 -11.31 3.93 10.76
N SER A 186 -11.50 5.14 10.23
CA SER A 186 -12.57 5.39 9.26
C SER A 186 -12.14 5.05 7.83
N TRP A 187 -13.06 4.55 7.00
CA TRP A 187 -12.82 4.31 5.57
C TRP A 187 -12.51 5.62 4.86
N LEU A 188 -13.24 6.68 5.22
CA LEU A 188 -12.97 8.04 4.75
C LEU A 188 -11.53 8.46 5.07
N GLY A 189 -11.12 8.40 6.34
CA GLY A 189 -9.77 8.77 6.77
C GLY A 189 -8.69 7.94 6.10
N ALA A 190 -8.90 6.63 5.96
CA ALA A 190 -7.95 5.72 5.31
C ALA A 190 -7.80 6.01 3.80
N LEU A 191 -8.89 6.32 3.10
CA LEU A 191 -8.81 6.67 1.68
C LEU A 191 -8.22 8.07 1.45
N LEU A 192 -8.51 9.04 2.32
CA LEU A 192 -7.86 10.36 2.32
C LEU A 192 -6.34 10.23 2.50
N THR A 193 -5.94 9.36 3.43
CA THR A 193 -4.54 8.99 3.71
C THR A 193 -3.87 8.41 2.45
N ALA A 194 -4.53 7.47 1.77
CA ALA A 194 -4.02 6.87 0.53
C ALA A 194 -3.92 7.87 -0.65
N THR A 195 -4.58 9.03 -0.55
CA THR A 195 -4.67 10.04 -1.62
C THR A 195 -4.05 11.39 -1.20
N GLU A 196 -3.25 11.40 -0.14
CA GLU A 196 -2.70 12.62 0.48
C GLU A 196 -1.92 13.52 -0.49
N LEU A 197 -1.32 13.00 -1.57
CA LEU A 197 -0.66 13.83 -2.60
C LEU A 197 -1.61 14.85 -3.24
N CYS A 198 -2.86 14.47 -3.50
CA CYS A 198 -3.83 15.38 -4.09
C CYS A 198 -4.18 16.51 -3.10
N TYR A 199 -4.22 16.19 -1.81
CA TYR A 199 -4.44 17.16 -0.75
C TYR A 199 -3.23 18.02 -0.47
N GLY A 200 -2.03 17.46 -0.47
CA GLY A 200 -0.78 18.20 -0.34
C GLY A 200 -0.64 19.25 -1.45
N ASP A 201 -0.99 18.87 -2.68
CA ASP A 201 -1.05 19.80 -3.81
C ASP A 201 -2.15 20.85 -3.65
N ALA A 202 -3.37 20.48 -3.21
CA ALA A 202 -4.43 21.45 -2.94
C ALA A 202 -4.06 22.44 -1.83
N LEU A 203 -3.46 21.96 -0.73
CA LEU A 203 -3.03 22.78 0.41
C LEU A 203 -1.87 23.71 0.03
N HIS A 204 -0.96 23.25 -0.83
CA HIS A 204 0.23 24.01 -1.20
C HIS A 204 -0.03 24.98 -2.36
N CYS A 205 -0.74 24.53 -3.39
CA CYS A 205 -0.97 25.26 -4.64
C CYS A 205 -2.34 25.98 -4.67
N GLN A 206 -3.22 25.74 -3.69
CA GLN A 206 -4.58 26.32 -3.61
C GLN A 206 -5.41 26.17 -4.89
N ARG A 207 -5.32 25.01 -5.54
CA ARG A 207 -5.98 24.74 -6.82
C ARG A 207 -6.86 23.49 -6.77
N VAL A 208 -7.84 23.46 -7.66
CA VAL A 208 -8.63 22.26 -7.95
C VAL A 208 -7.93 21.49 -9.06
N ARG A 209 -7.66 20.20 -8.83
CA ARG A 209 -7.15 19.32 -9.89
C ARG A 209 -8.26 19.02 -10.89
N SER A 210 -7.95 19.15 -12.18
CA SER A 210 -8.82 18.68 -13.25
C SER A 210 -8.67 17.19 -13.47
N LYS A 211 -9.67 16.60 -14.13
CA LYS A 211 -9.59 15.25 -14.69
C LYS A 211 -8.45 15.17 -15.71
N VAL A 212 -7.59 14.16 -15.57
CA VAL A 212 -6.35 14.05 -16.37
C VAL A 212 -6.49 13.14 -17.59
N GLY A 213 -7.58 12.36 -17.66
CA GLY A 213 -7.85 11.41 -18.74
C GLY A 213 -6.86 10.25 -18.83
N ALA A 214 -7.03 9.43 -19.86
CA ALA A 214 -6.19 8.26 -20.11
C ALA A 214 -4.72 8.61 -20.41
N HIS A 215 -4.44 9.81 -20.95
CA HIS A 215 -3.11 10.21 -21.43
C HIS A 215 -2.75 11.62 -20.94
N PRO A 216 -2.08 11.78 -19.79
CA PRO A 216 -1.75 13.09 -19.25
C PRO A 216 -0.76 13.84 -20.16
N PRO A 217 -1.08 15.07 -20.63
CA PRO A 217 -0.21 15.82 -21.56
C PRO A 217 1.17 16.14 -20.99
N THR A 218 1.29 16.19 -19.66
CA THR A 218 2.54 16.52 -18.95
C THR A 218 3.52 15.36 -18.87
N ALA A 219 3.14 14.17 -19.34
CA ALA A 219 3.99 12.97 -19.34
C ALA A 219 3.84 12.15 -20.62
N PHE A 220 3.55 12.76 -21.77
CA PHE A 220 3.30 12.03 -23.01
C PHE A 220 4.61 11.45 -23.63
N PRO A 221 4.58 10.28 -24.31
CA PRO A 221 3.49 9.30 -24.37
C PRO A 221 3.40 8.49 -23.07
N SER A 222 2.25 8.53 -22.40
CA SER A 222 1.98 7.77 -21.16
C SER A 222 0.51 7.41 -21.09
N GLY A 223 0.12 6.66 -20.07
CA GLY A 223 -1.23 6.13 -19.95
C GLY A 223 -1.36 4.74 -20.55
N ALA A 224 -2.58 4.18 -20.53
CA ALA A 224 -2.84 2.87 -21.11
C ALA A 224 -2.95 2.98 -22.64
N ILE A 225 -1.88 2.66 -23.36
CA ILE A 225 -1.83 2.70 -24.83
C ILE A 225 -2.28 1.35 -25.39
N LYS A 226 -3.21 1.37 -26.36
CA LYS A 226 -3.70 0.16 -27.02
C LYS A 226 -2.57 -0.55 -27.78
N CYS A 227 -2.40 -1.85 -27.53
CA CYS A 227 -1.50 -2.73 -28.27
C CYS A 227 -2.27 -3.94 -28.84
N LYS A 228 -1.57 -4.86 -29.52
CA LYS A 228 -2.17 -5.99 -30.25
C LYS A 228 -3.18 -6.81 -29.43
N ASP A 229 -2.86 -7.12 -28.18
CA ASP A 229 -3.59 -8.03 -27.30
C ASP A 229 -4.12 -7.37 -26.00
N GLY A 230 -4.11 -6.04 -25.92
CA GLY A 230 -4.49 -5.36 -24.69
C GLY A 230 -4.08 -3.90 -24.65
N HIS A 231 -3.53 -3.46 -23.52
CA HIS A 231 -2.94 -2.15 -23.34
C HIS A 231 -1.59 -2.26 -22.64
N PHE A 232 -0.72 -1.30 -22.90
CA PHE A 232 0.59 -1.16 -22.30
C PHE A 232 0.76 0.25 -21.75
N ALA A 233 1.37 0.38 -20.57
CA ALA A 233 1.59 1.65 -19.90
C ALA A 233 3.09 2.00 -19.91
N PRO A 234 3.54 2.86 -20.83
CA PRO A 234 4.93 3.32 -20.83
C PRO A 234 5.14 4.40 -19.78
N GLY A 235 6.26 4.32 -19.08
CA GLY A 235 6.77 5.44 -18.30
C GLY A 235 7.40 6.47 -19.23
N SER A 236 7.19 7.76 -18.90
CA SER A 236 7.64 8.91 -19.72
C SER A 236 8.04 10.12 -18.88
N ILE A 237 8.34 9.92 -17.59
CA ILE A 237 8.68 10.99 -16.66
C ILE A 237 10.18 11.29 -16.68
N ARG A 238 11.04 10.26 -16.70
CA ARG A 238 12.51 10.41 -16.65
C ARG A 238 13.07 10.61 -18.06
N PRO A 239 14.17 11.35 -18.24
CA PRO A 239 14.83 11.49 -19.54
C PRO A 239 15.14 10.14 -20.20
N ILE A 240 15.70 9.20 -19.43
CA ILE A 240 16.00 7.84 -19.92
C ILE A 240 14.76 7.08 -20.42
N ASP A 241 13.56 7.38 -19.89
CA ASP A 241 12.35 6.75 -20.39
C ASP A 241 12.02 7.22 -21.81
N TRP A 242 12.26 8.49 -22.13
CA TRP A 242 12.08 9.04 -23.47
C TRP A 242 13.14 8.48 -24.44
N GLU A 243 14.40 8.45 -24.00
CA GLU A 243 15.50 7.87 -24.78
C GLU A 243 15.20 6.44 -25.21
N MET A 244 14.81 5.58 -24.27
CA MET A 244 14.50 4.18 -24.57
C MET A 244 13.32 4.05 -25.53
N GLN A 245 12.29 4.89 -25.37
CA GLN A 245 11.13 4.91 -26.26
C GLN A 245 11.50 5.30 -27.69
N CYS A 246 12.26 6.38 -27.88
CA CYS A 246 12.76 6.78 -29.19
C CYS A 246 13.55 5.66 -29.86
N LEU A 247 14.43 4.98 -29.11
CA LEU A 247 15.19 3.83 -29.62
C LEU A 247 14.27 2.68 -30.05
N PHE A 248 13.27 2.32 -29.24
CA PHE A 248 12.35 1.23 -29.55
C PHE A 248 11.40 1.55 -30.70
N TYR A 249 10.95 2.80 -30.81
CA TYR A 249 10.12 3.27 -31.93
C TYR A 249 10.93 3.43 -33.23
N GLY A 250 12.26 3.34 -33.18
CA GLY A 250 13.12 3.51 -34.35
C GLY A 250 13.30 4.97 -34.78
N LEU A 251 13.21 5.90 -33.82
CA LEU A 251 13.26 7.36 -34.00
C LEU A 251 14.36 7.99 -33.14
N PRO A 252 15.64 7.58 -33.26
CA PRO A 252 16.73 8.05 -32.41
C PRO A 252 16.95 9.57 -32.51
N GLU A 253 16.60 10.19 -33.62
CA GLU A 253 16.70 11.64 -33.83
C GLU A 253 15.82 12.46 -32.89
N TRP A 254 14.74 11.87 -32.35
CA TRP A 254 13.86 12.52 -31.38
C TRP A 254 14.45 12.67 -29.97
N ILE A 255 15.56 11.96 -29.69
CA ILE A 255 16.23 12.00 -28.39
C ILE A 255 16.78 13.41 -28.11
N ASP A 256 17.42 14.00 -29.11
CA ASP A 256 18.11 15.29 -28.99
C ASP A 256 17.28 16.47 -29.54
N ASP A 257 16.12 16.20 -30.14
CA ASP A 257 15.21 17.23 -30.64
C ASP A 257 14.78 18.18 -29.49
N PRO A 258 15.04 19.49 -29.56
CA PRO A 258 14.77 20.42 -28.48
C PRO A 258 13.27 20.62 -28.17
N GLU A 259 12.38 20.25 -29.08
CA GLU A 259 10.93 20.31 -28.92
C GLU A 259 10.34 18.99 -28.40
N LEU A 260 11.04 17.86 -28.60
CA LEU A 260 10.58 16.54 -28.17
C LEU A 260 11.29 15.99 -26.92
N ARG A 261 12.56 16.32 -26.71
CA ARG A 261 13.32 15.91 -25.52
C ARG A 261 12.75 16.55 -24.24
N ASP A 262 12.19 17.74 -24.36
CA ASP A 262 11.47 18.40 -23.28
C ASP A 262 10.06 17.82 -23.18
N ARG A 263 9.83 17.06 -22.10
CA ARG A 263 8.55 16.41 -21.81
C ARG A 263 7.35 17.37 -21.84
N LEU A 264 7.51 18.62 -21.39
CA LEU A 264 6.40 19.57 -21.36
C LEU A 264 6.08 20.14 -22.74
N LYS A 265 7.10 20.26 -23.61
CA LYS A 265 6.91 20.74 -24.98
C LYS A 265 6.26 19.71 -25.89
N ARG A 266 6.45 18.41 -25.62
CA ARG A 266 5.82 17.31 -26.38
C ARG A 266 4.30 17.44 -26.53
N ARG A 267 3.61 18.12 -25.60
CA ARG A 267 2.16 18.39 -25.69
C ARG A 267 1.76 19.09 -27.00
N HIS A 268 2.64 19.91 -27.57
CA HIS A 268 2.41 20.62 -28.83
C HIS A 268 2.56 19.72 -30.07
N HIS A 269 3.06 18.50 -29.88
CA HIS A 269 3.39 17.54 -30.93
C HIS A 269 2.64 16.20 -30.77
N ILE A 270 1.69 16.10 -29.83
CA ILE A 270 0.96 14.86 -29.53
C ILE A 270 0.37 14.18 -30.77
N PRO A 271 -0.34 14.88 -31.69
CA PRO A 271 -0.87 14.22 -32.88
C PRO A 271 0.21 13.56 -33.75
N MET A 272 1.30 14.29 -34.00
CA MET A 272 2.44 13.77 -34.78
C MET A 272 3.08 12.56 -34.10
N ILE A 273 3.29 12.62 -32.78
CA ILE A 273 3.88 11.51 -32.05
C ILE A 273 2.96 10.28 -32.13
N TRP A 274 1.64 10.45 -31.97
CA TRP A 274 0.67 9.36 -32.09
C TRP A 274 0.73 8.68 -33.46
N ASP A 275 0.81 9.44 -34.54
CA ASP A 275 0.87 8.90 -35.91
C ASP A 275 2.06 7.94 -36.08
N HIS A 276 3.19 8.18 -35.40
CA HIS A 276 4.38 7.35 -35.48
C HIS A 276 4.35 6.15 -34.52
N ILE A 277 3.90 6.35 -33.28
CA ILE A 277 4.00 5.28 -32.25
C ILE A 277 2.83 4.30 -32.29
N THR A 278 1.66 4.72 -32.78
CA THR A 278 0.46 3.86 -32.78
C THR A 278 0.66 2.57 -33.57
N PRO A 279 1.21 2.58 -34.81
CA PRO A 279 1.47 1.34 -35.54
C PRO A 279 2.40 0.39 -34.77
N TRP A 280 3.43 0.93 -34.12
CA TRP A 280 4.38 0.16 -33.34
C TRP A 280 3.72 -0.64 -32.21
N TYR A 281 2.80 0.00 -31.47
CA TYR A 281 2.05 -0.66 -30.40
C TYR A 281 1.03 -1.69 -30.94
N LEU A 282 0.32 -1.37 -32.02
CA LEU A 282 -0.74 -2.24 -32.56
C LEU A 282 -0.20 -3.54 -33.16
N GLU A 283 1.07 -3.58 -33.58
CA GLU A 283 1.72 -4.77 -34.11
C GLU A 283 2.27 -5.72 -33.04
N ARG A 284 2.38 -5.29 -31.78
CA ARG A 284 3.10 -5.99 -30.71
C ARG A 284 2.19 -6.36 -29.55
N GLU A 285 2.42 -7.54 -28.99
CA GLU A 285 1.75 -7.99 -27.77
C GLU A 285 2.35 -7.28 -26.55
N LYS A 286 1.52 -7.01 -25.53
CA LYS A 286 1.92 -6.31 -24.30
C LYS A 286 3.14 -6.97 -23.64
N LYS A 287 3.25 -8.31 -23.75
CA LYS A 287 4.36 -9.09 -23.22
C LYS A 287 5.66 -8.88 -24.00
N GLU A 288 5.60 -8.86 -25.33
CA GLU A 288 6.77 -8.58 -26.18
C GLU A 288 7.35 -7.19 -25.87
N ILE A 289 6.46 -6.20 -25.70
CA ILE A 289 6.85 -4.84 -25.30
C ILE A 289 7.47 -4.85 -23.89
N PHE A 290 6.87 -5.59 -22.95
CA PHE A 290 7.38 -5.68 -21.58
C PHE A 290 8.76 -6.35 -21.50
N GLU A 291 9.07 -7.32 -22.37
CA GLU A 291 10.39 -7.95 -22.44
C GLU A 291 11.49 -6.96 -22.89
N LEU A 292 11.16 -5.99 -23.75
CA LEU A 292 12.04 -4.86 -24.08
C LEU A 292 12.27 -3.96 -22.85
N ALA A 293 11.22 -3.68 -22.08
CA ALA A 293 11.34 -2.90 -20.85
C ALA A 293 12.18 -3.64 -19.79
N LEU A 294 12.00 -4.95 -19.63
CA LEU A 294 12.74 -5.79 -18.68
C LEU A 294 14.26 -5.84 -18.94
N SER A 295 14.65 -5.69 -20.21
CA SER A 295 16.05 -5.71 -20.65
C SER A 295 16.68 -4.32 -20.75
N SER A 296 15.99 -3.27 -20.28
CA SER A 296 16.41 -1.89 -20.38
C SER A 296 16.07 -1.09 -19.11
N PRO A 297 16.55 0.16 -18.96
CA PRO A 297 16.16 1.01 -17.82
C PRO A 297 14.74 1.59 -17.92
N TRP A 298 13.98 1.27 -18.97
CA TRP A 298 12.65 1.83 -19.22
C TRP A 298 11.64 1.38 -18.17
N ALA A 299 11.05 2.33 -17.45
CA ALA A 299 9.97 2.01 -16.51
C ALA A 299 8.68 1.83 -17.29
N ALA A 300 8.09 0.65 -17.27
CA ALA A 300 6.85 0.39 -17.99
C ALA A 300 6.12 -0.82 -17.39
N GLY A 301 4.84 -0.98 -17.74
CA GLY A 301 4.02 -2.07 -17.24
C GLY A 301 2.95 -2.53 -18.24
N MET A 302 2.62 -3.81 -18.17
CA MET A 302 1.47 -4.36 -18.87
C MET A 302 0.19 -3.97 -18.14
N VAL A 303 -0.87 -3.62 -18.88
CA VAL A 303 -2.20 -3.54 -18.29
C VAL A 303 -2.74 -4.97 -18.17
N MET A 304 -2.61 -5.54 -16.97
CA MET A 304 -2.98 -6.91 -16.66
C MET A 304 -4.49 -7.03 -16.41
N THR A 305 -5.11 -8.04 -17.00
CA THR A 305 -6.44 -8.53 -16.61
C THR A 305 -6.32 -9.51 -15.44
N PRO A 306 -7.39 -9.77 -14.68
CA PRO A 306 -7.39 -10.84 -13.67
C PRO A 306 -6.98 -12.21 -14.23
N LEU A 307 -7.35 -12.54 -15.48
CA LEU A 307 -6.95 -13.80 -16.12
C LEU A 307 -5.44 -13.86 -16.39
N ASP A 308 -4.83 -12.74 -16.82
CA ASP A 308 -3.38 -12.69 -17.00
C ASP A 308 -2.66 -13.00 -15.68
N THR A 309 -3.18 -12.50 -14.55
CA THR A 309 -2.56 -12.72 -13.22
C THR A 309 -2.53 -14.18 -12.77
N LEU A 310 -3.47 -15.02 -13.23
CA LEU A 310 -3.53 -16.45 -12.86
C LEU A 310 -2.38 -17.26 -13.46
N SER A 311 -1.86 -16.82 -14.60
CA SER A 311 -0.77 -17.48 -15.32
C SER A 311 0.55 -16.69 -15.28
N ASP A 312 0.58 -15.58 -14.54
CA ASP A 312 1.75 -14.71 -14.50
C ASP A 312 2.93 -15.39 -13.77
N PRO A 313 4.08 -15.59 -14.45
CA PRO A 313 5.22 -16.30 -13.87
C PRO A 313 5.84 -15.54 -12.69
N HIS A 314 5.67 -14.21 -12.63
CA HIS A 314 6.19 -13.42 -11.53
C HIS A 314 5.34 -13.55 -10.25
N LEU A 315 4.03 -13.42 -10.35
CA LEU A 315 3.10 -13.66 -9.24
C LEU A 315 3.22 -15.10 -8.71
N SER A 316 3.36 -16.07 -9.60
CA SER A 316 3.64 -17.47 -9.26
C SER A 316 4.96 -17.63 -8.50
N ALA A 317 6.07 -17.10 -9.02
CA ALA A 317 7.38 -17.15 -8.35
C ALA A 317 7.37 -16.43 -6.98
N ARG A 318 6.48 -15.45 -6.81
CA ARG A 318 6.30 -14.71 -5.56
C ARG A 318 5.39 -15.41 -4.56
N GLY A 319 4.70 -16.48 -4.95
CA GLY A 319 3.74 -17.20 -4.10
C GLY A 319 2.54 -16.34 -3.73
N TYR A 320 2.14 -15.42 -4.62
CA TYR A 320 0.98 -14.55 -4.37
C TYR A 320 -0.30 -15.37 -4.37
N LEU A 321 -0.46 -16.28 -5.34
CA LEU A 321 -1.58 -17.22 -5.42
C LEU A 321 -1.23 -18.57 -4.78
N GLY A 322 -2.19 -19.21 -4.13
CA GLY A 322 -2.04 -20.53 -3.54
C GLY A 322 -3.38 -21.19 -3.18
N SER A 323 -3.31 -22.42 -2.67
CA SER A 323 -4.50 -23.19 -2.28
C SER A 323 -5.12 -22.65 -0.99
N ILE A 324 -6.44 -22.47 -1.03
CA ILE A 324 -7.32 -22.15 0.09
C ILE A 324 -8.30 -23.32 0.21
N GLU A 325 -8.24 -24.05 1.32
CA GLU A 325 -9.16 -25.17 1.55
C GLU A 325 -10.47 -24.66 2.14
N THR A 326 -11.57 -25.14 1.60
CA THR A 326 -12.94 -24.88 2.04
C THR A 326 -13.66 -26.20 2.29
N GLN A 327 -14.89 -26.16 2.80
CA GLN A 327 -15.71 -27.38 2.90
C GLN A 327 -16.13 -27.93 1.54
N GLN A 328 -16.19 -27.05 0.53
CA GLN A 328 -16.58 -27.37 -0.84
C GLN A 328 -15.39 -27.88 -1.69
N GLY A 329 -14.17 -27.87 -1.14
CA GLY A 329 -12.95 -28.27 -1.83
C GLY A 329 -11.86 -27.20 -1.76
N SER A 330 -10.88 -27.28 -2.66
CA SER A 330 -9.77 -26.33 -2.75
C SER A 330 -10.09 -25.22 -3.77
N ALA A 331 -9.80 -23.97 -3.41
CA ALA A 331 -9.86 -22.81 -4.29
C ALA A 331 -8.46 -22.19 -4.43
N ILE A 332 -8.14 -21.61 -5.59
CA ILE A 332 -6.92 -20.83 -5.78
C ILE A 332 -7.22 -19.36 -5.53
N GLY A 333 -6.45 -18.72 -4.65
CA GLY A 333 -6.62 -17.30 -4.37
C GLY A 333 -5.36 -16.63 -3.83
N PRO A 334 -5.39 -15.29 -3.68
CA PRO A 334 -4.29 -14.53 -3.07
C PRO A 334 -4.03 -15.04 -1.65
N ILE A 335 -2.77 -15.22 -1.24
CA ILE A 335 -2.38 -15.74 0.09
C ILE A 335 -1.71 -14.65 0.94
N ARG A 336 -0.61 -14.07 0.43
CA ARG A 336 0.10 -12.95 1.08
C ARG A 336 0.47 -11.88 0.04
N PRO A 337 0.16 -10.60 0.30
CA PRO A 337 0.56 -9.50 -0.58
C PRO A 337 2.04 -9.09 -0.40
N PHE A 338 2.76 -9.69 0.56
CA PHE A 338 4.17 -9.42 0.84
C PHE A 338 4.97 -10.73 0.97
N ARG A 339 6.30 -10.62 0.87
CA ARG A 339 7.22 -11.71 1.20
C ARG A 339 8.14 -11.27 2.33
N ALA A 340 8.28 -12.13 3.32
CA ALA A 340 9.23 -11.99 4.40
C ALA A 340 9.91 -13.36 4.61
N PRO A 341 11.17 -13.52 4.16
CA PRO A 341 11.91 -14.75 4.36
C PRO A 341 11.92 -15.18 5.83
N GLY A 342 11.66 -16.46 6.09
CA GLY A 342 11.59 -17.01 7.44
C GLY A 342 10.20 -17.01 8.08
N LEU A 343 9.18 -16.36 7.48
CA LEU A 343 7.80 -16.52 7.95
C LEU A 343 7.26 -17.91 7.58
N PRO A 344 6.56 -18.60 8.51
CA PRO A 344 5.93 -19.88 8.22
C PRO A 344 4.84 -19.73 7.16
N VAL A 345 4.47 -20.83 6.50
CA VAL A 345 3.30 -20.86 5.60
C VAL A 345 2.05 -20.58 6.45
N PRO A 346 1.21 -19.61 6.07
CA PRO A 346 0.02 -19.30 6.85
C PRO A 346 -0.99 -20.45 6.73
N ASP A 347 -1.78 -20.70 7.77
CA ASP A 347 -3.00 -21.48 7.58
C ASP A 347 -3.90 -20.71 6.62
N GLN A 348 -4.39 -21.38 5.57
CA GLN A 348 -5.23 -20.78 4.54
C GLN A 348 -6.61 -21.43 4.47
N ARG A 349 -6.94 -22.29 5.42
CA ARG A 349 -8.25 -22.96 5.45
C ARG A 349 -9.35 -21.98 5.87
N VAL A 350 -10.52 -22.10 5.27
CA VAL A 350 -11.75 -21.40 5.64
C VAL A 350 -12.60 -22.32 6.50
N ARG A 351 -12.93 -21.90 7.73
CA ARG A 351 -13.67 -22.71 8.70
C ARG A 351 -15.18 -22.61 8.53
N VAL A 352 -15.89 -23.67 8.94
CA VAL A 352 -17.35 -23.69 8.98
C VAL A 352 -17.83 -22.75 10.07
N LYS A 353 -19.01 -22.14 9.89
CA LYS A 353 -19.60 -21.31 10.93
C LYS A 353 -19.75 -22.11 12.23
N GLY A 354 -19.10 -21.67 13.30
CA GLY A 354 -19.17 -22.28 14.62
C GLY A 354 -18.66 -23.73 14.70
N SER A 355 -17.83 -24.19 13.76
CA SER A 355 -17.25 -25.55 13.86
C SER A 355 -16.09 -25.66 14.83
N ASP A 356 -15.38 -24.56 15.06
CA ASP A 356 -14.25 -24.58 15.97
C ASP A 356 -14.75 -24.45 17.42
N LEU A 357 -14.09 -25.17 18.32
CA LEU A 357 -14.31 -24.98 19.76
C LEU A 357 -13.78 -23.61 20.15
N ALA A 358 -14.55 -22.90 20.98
CA ALA A 358 -14.07 -21.65 21.54
C ALA A 358 -12.81 -21.91 22.38
N PRO A 359 -11.78 -21.07 22.24
CA PRO A 359 -10.58 -21.20 23.04
C PRO A 359 -10.89 -20.87 24.51
N VAL A 360 -10.60 -21.83 25.40
CA VAL A 360 -11.14 -21.87 26.77
C VAL A 360 -10.39 -20.96 27.75
N GLU A 361 -9.08 -20.72 27.53
CA GLU A 361 -8.26 -19.86 28.38
C GLU A 361 -7.24 -19.02 27.59
N LYS A 362 -6.88 -17.87 28.17
CA LYS A 362 -5.77 -17.02 27.75
C LYS A 362 -4.44 -17.74 28.02
N GLN A 363 -4.07 -18.67 27.14
CA GLN A 363 -2.82 -19.43 27.23
C GLN A 363 -1.67 -18.70 26.52
N GLY A 364 -0.50 -18.66 27.16
CA GLY A 364 0.72 -18.05 26.63
C GLY A 364 1.00 -16.66 27.19
N ALA A 365 2.26 -16.22 27.08
CA ALA A 365 2.65 -14.88 27.50
C ALA A 365 2.13 -13.84 26.50
N PRO A 366 1.67 -12.65 26.96
CA PRO A 366 1.25 -11.58 26.07
C PRO A 366 2.41 -11.14 25.16
N LEU A 367 2.06 -10.67 23.96
CA LEU A 367 3.02 -10.13 23.00
C LEU A 367 3.81 -8.98 23.65
N LYS A 368 5.12 -9.13 23.79
CA LYS A 368 5.99 -8.10 24.37
C LYS A 368 6.57 -7.23 23.26
N LEU A 369 6.06 -6.02 23.13
CA LEU A 369 6.51 -5.03 22.17
C LEU A 369 7.38 -3.97 22.88
N ARG A 370 8.47 -3.55 22.23
CA ARG A 370 9.24 -2.36 22.67
C ARG A 370 8.41 -1.10 22.49
N SER A 371 8.63 -0.07 23.31
CA SER A 371 8.00 1.24 23.09
C SER A 371 8.41 1.80 21.72
N PHE A 372 7.54 2.60 21.10
CA PHE A 372 7.91 3.29 19.85
C PHE A 372 9.06 4.26 20.04
N SER A 373 9.15 4.92 21.21
CA SER A 373 10.24 5.83 21.57
C SER A 373 11.61 5.14 21.65
N ASP A 374 11.61 3.81 21.81
CA ASP A 374 12.84 3.03 21.85
C ASP A 374 13.31 2.63 20.45
N LEU A 375 12.50 2.89 19.41
CA LEU A 375 12.78 2.46 18.05
C LEU A 375 13.35 3.59 17.20
N ARG A 376 14.36 3.26 16.41
CA ARG A 376 14.94 4.14 15.40
C ARG A 376 14.90 3.50 14.02
N LEU A 377 14.42 4.24 13.03
CA LEU A 377 14.28 3.81 11.65
C LEU A 377 15.12 4.67 10.71
N LEU A 378 15.94 4.02 9.90
CA LEU A 378 16.60 4.66 8.76
C LEU A 378 15.67 4.63 7.55
N GLU A 379 15.68 5.70 6.77
CA GLU A 379 14.85 5.83 5.59
C GLU A 379 15.71 6.24 4.38
N MET A 380 15.95 5.31 3.46
CA MET A 380 16.59 5.60 2.17
C MET A 380 15.53 5.54 1.09
N THR A 381 14.75 6.61 0.98
CA THR A 381 13.59 6.62 0.11
C THR A 381 13.43 7.93 -0.67
N ILE A 382 12.69 7.88 -1.77
CA ILE A 382 12.36 9.01 -2.63
C ILE A 382 10.87 9.04 -2.97
N SER A 383 10.36 10.22 -3.30
CA SER A 383 8.98 10.44 -3.73
C SER A 383 7.94 10.08 -2.67
N TRP A 384 7.15 9.01 -2.82
CA TRP A 384 5.94 8.83 -2.02
C TRP A 384 5.88 7.56 -1.17
N ALA A 385 5.76 6.36 -1.74
CA ALA A 385 5.43 5.16 -0.95
C ALA A 385 6.43 4.91 0.19
N GLY A 386 7.73 5.06 -0.10
CA GLY A 386 8.80 4.95 0.88
C GLY A 386 8.70 6.01 1.98
N PRO A 387 8.77 7.32 1.65
CA PRO A 387 8.62 8.38 2.64
C PRO A 387 7.34 8.30 3.47
N TYR A 388 6.27 7.75 2.91
CA TYR A 388 5.01 7.61 3.63
C TYR A 388 5.12 6.74 4.89
N VAL A 389 5.97 5.70 4.84
CA VAL A 389 6.19 4.84 6.01
C VAL A 389 6.70 5.65 7.20
N GLY A 390 7.72 6.49 6.98
CA GLY A 390 8.23 7.39 8.02
C GLY A 390 7.22 8.45 8.46
N ASN A 391 6.36 8.93 7.56
CA ASN A 391 5.29 9.88 7.87
C ASN A 391 4.26 9.31 8.85
N VAL A 392 3.93 8.02 8.71
CA VAL A 392 3.00 7.32 9.62
C VAL A 392 3.69 6.95 10.94
N LEU A 393 4.94 6.50 10.89
CA LEU A 393 5.67 6.01 12.07
C LEU A 393 6.23 7.11 12.97
N GLY A 394 6.67 8.24 12.41
CA GLY A 394 7.24 9.35 13.16
C GLY A 394 6.29 9.90 14.25
N PRO A 395 5.03 10.24 13.92
CA PRO A 395 4.04 10.71 14.91
C PRO A 395 3.72 9.70 16.01
N LEU A 396 3.96 8.40 15.81
CA LEU A 396 3.82 7.37 16.85
C LEU A 396 4.98 7.37 17.85
N GLY A 397 6.01 8.19 17.63
CA GLY A 397 7.18 8.34 18.50
C GLY A 397 8.43 7.61 18.04
N ILE A 398 8.42 6.95 16.86
CA ILE A 398 9.63 6.34 16.30
C ILE A 398 10.56 7.43 15.78
N GLU A 399 11.85 7.36 16.12
CA GLU A 399 12.83 8.26 15.54
C GLU A 399 13.13 7.86 14.09
N VAL A 400 12.66 8.64 13.12
CA VAL A 400 12.90 8.42 11.70
C VAL A 400 14.02 9.34 11.20
N ILE A 401 15.07 8.75 10.64
CA ILE A 401 16.21 9.46 10.04
C ILE A 401 16.23 9.19 8.54
N LYS A 402 15.90 10.21 7.76
CA LYS A 402 16.00 10.19 6.30
C LYS A 402 17.46 10.37 5.88
N ILE A 403 17.95 9.45 5.07
CA ILE A 403 19.26 9.54 4.43
C ILE A 403 19.07 10.13 3.05
N GLU A 404 19.60 11.33 2.85
CA GLU A 404 19.45 12.10 1.62
C GLU A 404 20.73 12.10 0.77
N SER A 405 20.56 12.27 -0.54
CA SER A 405 21.62 12.47 -1.51
C SER A 405 21.54 13.86 -2.11
N THR A 406 22.70 14.46 -2.41
CA THR A 406 22.81 15.71 -3.18
C THR A 406 22.86 15.45 -4.69
N ALA A 407 23.04 14.19 -5.11
CA ALA A 407 23.07 13.79 -6.51
C ALA A 407 22.74 12.28 -6.66
N PRO A 408 21.56 11.92 -7.21
CA PRO A 408 20.44 12.80 -7.53
C PRO A 408 19.67 13.24 -6.27
N PHE A 409 19.05 14.41 -6.33
CA PHE A 409 18.03 14.82 -5.36
C PHE A 409 16.79 13.93 -5.45
N ASP A 410 16.01 13.87 -4.36
CA ASP A 410 14.63 13.41 -4.44
C ASP A 410 13.84 14.29 -5.42
N GLY A 411 13.18 13.65 -6.40
CA GLY A 411 12.35 14.33 -7.38
C GLY A 411 11.32 15.27 -6.76
N PHE A 412 10.75 14.94 -5.60
CA PHE A 412 9.77 15.79 -4.90
C PHE A 412 10.36 17.08 -4.33
N ARG A 413 11.69 17.15 -4.11
CA ARG A 413 12.38 18.42 -3.80
C ARG A 413 12.53 19.31 -5.02
N THR A 414 12.71 18.69 -6.18
CA THR A 414 13.05 19.39 -7.43
C THR A 414 11.88 19.63 -8.36
N GLN A 415 10.71 19.02 -8.11
CA GLN A 415 9.48 19.31 -8.85
C GLN A 415 9.19 20.79 -8.70
N ARG A 416 9.47 21.52 -9.79
CA ARG A 416 9.57 22.97 -9.74
C ARG A 416 8.20 23.57 -9.41
N PRO A 417 8.17 24.56 -8.51
CA PRO A 417 7.01 25.43 -8.29
C PRO A 417 6.56 26.21 -9.53
N TYR A 418 7.39 26.30 -10.57
CA TYR A 418 7.14 27.18 -11.71
C TYR A 418 5.94 26.79 -12.58
N ASP A 419 5.55 25.52 -12.65
CA ASP A 419 4.35 25.13 -13.42
C ASP A 419 3.05 25.32 -12.62
N HIS A 420 3.12 25.42 -11.29
CA HIS A 420 1.95 25.27 -10.40
C HIS A 420 1.85 26.26 -9.23
N GLY A 421 2.75 27.24 -9.15
CA GLY A 421 2.79 28.28 -8.12
C GLY A 421 3.59 27.86 -6.88
N MET A 422 4.43 28.76 -6.37
CA MET A 422 4.95 28.68 -5.00
C MET A 422 3.80 28.89 -4.01
N ARG A 423 3.88 28.27 -2.83
CA ARG A 423 3.06 28.74 -1.71
C ARG A 423 3.37 30.23 -1.48
N PRO A 424 2.35 31.10 -1.39
CA PRO A 424 2.57 32.52 -1.10
C PRO A 424 3.42 32.73 0.16
N GLY A 425 4.42 33.62 0.11
CA GLY A 425 5.30 33.92 1.24
C GLY A 425 6.54 33.03 1.36
N GLN A 426 6.90 32.29 0.30
CA GLN A 426 8.11 31.46 0.24
C GLN A 426 9.10 31.90 -0.85
N GLU A 427 8.94 33.10 -1.39
CA GLU A 427 9.72 33.65 -2.50
C GLU A 427 11.23 33.68 -2.17
N ASP A 428 11.58 33.95 -0.91
CA ASP A 428 12.95 33.98 -0.42
C ASP A 428 13.68 32.65 -0.57
N LEU A 429 12.96 31.51 -0.50
CA LEU A 429 13.59 30.20 -0.70
C LEU A 429 14.12 30.05 -2.12
N VAL A 430 13.46 30.64 -3.11
CA VAL A 430 13.92 30.62 -4.50
C VAL A 430 15.06 31.62 -4.68
N ASN A 431 14.91 32.84 -4.15
CA ASN A 431 15.91 33.89 -4.24
C ASN A 431 17.25 33.49 -3.61
N ASP A 432 17.20 32.74 -2.51
CA ASP A 432 18.39 32.26 -1.80
C ASP A 432 18.93 30.92 -2.33
N ASN A 433 18.44 30.43 -3.48
CA ASN A 433 18.81 29.13 -4.07
C ASN A 433 18.53 27.92 -3.14
N ARG A 434 17.53 28.04 -2.27
CA ARG A 434 17.00 27.01 -1.35
C ARG A 434 15.66 26.44 -1.83
N PHE A 435 15.41 26.49 -3.13
CA PHE A 435 14.14 26.08 -3.74
C PHE A 435 13.76 24.62 -3.40
N TYR A 436 14.74 23.77 -3.11
CA TYR A 436 14.54 22.38 -2.72
C TYR A 436 13.88 22.19 -1.34
N GLU A 437 13.76 23.25 -0.54
CA GLU A 437 12.96 23.26 0.71
C GLU A 437 11.51 23.70 0.48
N ALA A 438 11.19 24.22 -0.72
CA ALA A 438 9.85 24.67 -1.07
C ALA A 438 8.96 23.54 -1.65
N GLY A 439 9.51 22.33 -1.86
CA GLY A 439 8.77 21.22 -2.47
C GLY A 439 7.56 20.79 -1.63
N GLY A 440 6.35 21.23 -2.00
CA GLY A 440 5.11 20.94 -1.25
C GLY A 440 4.86 19.44 -1.04
N LEU A 441 5.09 18.62 -2.07
CA LEU A 441 4.94 17.17 -1.97
C LEU A 441 6.01 16.53 -1.06
N PHE A 442 7.24 17.03 -1.11
CA PHE A 442 8.29 16.57 -0.19
C PHE A 442 7.90 16.87 1.26
N ASN A 443 7.46 18.09 1.54
CA ASN A 443 7.06 18.55 2.86
C ASN A 443 5.84 17.79 3.40
N ALA A 444 4.91 17.39 2.53
CA ALA A 444 3.72 16.63 2.93
C ALA A 444 4.05 15.26 3.55
N VAL A 445 5.02 14.53 2.97
CA VAL A 445 5.35 13.14 3.35
C VAL A 445 6.65 13.00 4.17
N ASN A 446 7.39 14.09 4.41
CA ASN A 446 8.62 14.09 5.21
C ASN A 446 8.53 14.91 6.51
N LYS A 447 7.34 15.39 6.87
CA LYS A 447 7.10 16.10 8.15
C LYS A 447 7.48 15.23 9.36
N GLY A 448 8.08 15.86 10.37
CA GLY A 448 8.44 15.21 11.65
C GLY A 448 9.68 14.31 11.62
N LYS A 449 10.33 14.14 10.46
CA LYS A 449 11.55 13.32 10.33
C LYS A 449 12.81 14.14 10.61
N LYS A 450 13.86 13.47 11.08
CA LYS A 450 15.24 13.97 10.98
C LYS A 450 15.77 13.69 9.58
N SER A 451 16.73 14.48 9.13
CA SER A 451 17.42 14.23 7.86
C SER A 451 18.92 14.44 8.01
N CYS A 452 19.71 13.63 7.30
CA CYS A 452 21.12 13.89 7.07
C CYS A 452 21.51 13.52 5.63
N VAL A 453 22.52 14.22 5.11
CA VAL A 453 23.11 13.93 3.80
C VAL A 453 24.30 12.99 4.00
N ILE A 454 24.28 11.84 3.33
CA ILE A 454 25.40 10.89 3.36
C ILE A 454 25.72 10.45 1.93
N ASN A 455 26.96 10.68 1.50
CA ASN A 455 27.45 10.17 0.23
C ASN A 455 27.91 8.71 0.37
N ILE A 456 26.99 7.77 0.15
CA ILE A 456 27.23 6.32 0.25
C ILE A 456 28.29 5.82 -0.75
N ALA A 457 28.61 6.57 -1.81
CA ALA A 457 29.65 6.19 -2.76
C ALA A 457 31.08 6.37 -2.21
N THR A 458 31.25 7.02 -1.06
CA THR A 458 32.55 7.21 -0.40
C THR A 458 32.72 6.23 0.76
N GLU A 459 33.95 5.86 1.08
CA GLU A 459 34.23 4.99 2.22
C GLU A 459 33.76 5.63 3.54
N GLU A 460 34.04 6.91 3.74
CA GLU A 460 33.59 7.69 4.91
C GLU A 460 32.05 7.69 5.04
N GLY A 461 31.34 7.94 3.94
CA GLY A 461 29.87 7.93 3.96
C GLY A 461 29.29 6.54 4.22
N ARG A 462 29.93 5.49 3.69
CA ARG A 462 29.55 4.10 3.96
C ARG A 462 29.77 3.76 5.44
N GLU A 463 30.92 4.08 6.01
CA GLU A 463 31.22 3.87 7.43
C GLU A 463 30.22 4.63 8.32
N ALA A 464 29.93 5.89 7.99
CA ALA A 464 28.94 6.70 8.70
C ALA A 464 27.54 6.06 8.67
N PHE A 465 27.11 5.56 7.51
CA PHE A 465 25.83 4.86 7.38
C PHE A 465 25.80 3.55 8.18
N LEU A 466 26.87 2.73 8.12
CA LEU A 466 26.93 1.48 8.89
C LEU A 466 26.96 1.74 10.41
N SER A 467 27.55 2.86 10.85
CA SER A 467 27.44 3.32 12.24
C SER A 467 26.00 3.64 12.65
N LEU A 468 25.21 4.26 11.75
CA LEU A 468 23.77 4.44 11.99
C LEU A 468 23.02 3.10 12.06
N VAL A 469 23.35 2.14 11.19
CA VAL A 469 22.75 0.79 11.18
C VAL A 469 22.99 0.06 12.50
N ALA A 470 24.20 0.17 13.07
CA ALA A 470 24.53 -0.41 14.37
C ALA A 470 23.65 0.11 15.52
N ASN A 471 23.12 1.33 15.38
CA ASN A 471 22.36 2.05 16.39
C ASN A 471 20.88 2.28 16.02
N SER A 472 20.37 1.54 15.03
CA SER A 472 19.00 1.65 14.54
C SER A 472 18.33 0.28 14.46
N ASP A 473 17.01 0.22 14.42
CA ASP A 473 16.23 -1.02 14.40
C ASP A 473 15.88 -1.50 12.99
N GLY A 474 15.87 -0.60 12.00
CA GLY A 474 15.60 -0.99 10.63
C GLY A 474 15.84 0.06 9.58
N LEU A 475 15.60 -0.35 8.33
CA LEU A 475 15.70 0.46 7.12
C LEU A 475 14.43 0.29 6.28
N VAL A 476 13.86 1.40 5.83
CA VAL A 476 12.90 1.43 4.71
C VAL A 476 13.62 1.90 3.46
N ALA A 477 13.46 1.16 2.36
CA ALA A 477 14.01 1.51 1.06
C ALA A 477 13.02 1.26 -0.08
N ASN A 478 12.92 2.22 -0.99
CA ASN A 478 12.03 2.18 -2.15
C ASN A 478 12.87 2.40 -3.43
N PHE A 479 13.85 1.51 -3.61
CA PHE A 479 14.68 1.47 -4.80
C PHE A 479 14.48 0.14 -5.50
N SER A 480 14.83 0.08 -6.79
CA SER A 480 14.90 -1.17 -7.56
C SER A 480 15.71 -2.24 -6.82
N ALA A 481 15.45 -3.51 -7.17
CA ALA A 481 16.00 -4.65 -6.44
C ALA A 481 17.54 -4.66 -6.34
N HIS A 482 18.24 -4.04 -7.29
CA HIS A 482 19.70 -4.03 -7.39
C HIS A 482 20.42 -2.88 -6.67
N VAL A 483 19.73 -1.78 -6.32
CA VAL A 483 20.42 -0.56 -5.80
C VAL A 483 21.14 -0.82 -4.49
N LEU A 484 20.46 -1.35 -3.46
CA LEU A 484 21.12 -1.62 -2.18
C LEU A 484 22.31 -2.60 -2.31
N PRO A 485 22.19 -3.74 -3.03
CA PRO A 485 23.35 -4.59 -3.33
C PRO A 485 24.51 -3.88 -4.03
N GLN A 486 24.24 -3.04 -5.03
CA GLN A 486 25.28 -2.28 -5.74
C GLN A 486 26.01 -1.29 -4.85
N LEU A 487 25.31 -0.73 -3.85
CA LEU A 487 25.90 0.12 -2.82
C LEU A 487 26.64 -0.68 -1.73
N GLY A 488 26.66 -2.02 -1.81
CA GLY A 488 27.23 -2.87 -0.76
C GLY A 488 26.44 -2.84 0.56
N LEU A 489 25.13 -2.54 0.47
CA LEU A 489 24.18 -2.41 1.59
C LEU A 489 23.06 -3.46 1.50
N ASP A 490 23.37 -4.65 0.97
CA ASP A 490 22.41 -5.76 0.95
C ASP A 490 22.05 -6.23 2.37
N PHE A 491 20.94 -6.98 2.47
CA PHE A 491 20.42 -7.46 3.75
C PHE A 491 21.44 -8.27 4.56
N ALA A 492 22.23 -9.12 3.91
CA ALA A 492 23.23 -9.94 4.59
C ALA A 492 24.36 -9.07 5.18
N THR A 493 24.74 -8.00 4.49
CA THR A 493 25.72 -7.04 4.97
C THR A 493 25.19 -6.25 6.16
N LEU A 494 23.96 -5.74 6.09
CA LEU A 494 23.33 -4.99 7.19
C LEU A 494 23.14 -5.87 8.43
N GLN A 495 22.74 -7.13 8.25
CA GLN A 495 22.58 -8.08 9.36
C GLN A 495 23.91 -8.45 10.05
N LYS A 496 25.04 -8.42 9.35
CA LYS A 496 26.36 -8.62 9.99
C LYS A 496 26.68 -7.51 10.98
N ILE A 497 26.24 -6.28 10.70
CA ILE A 497 26.42 -5.13 11.59
C ILE A 497 25.43 -5.18 12.74
N ASN A 498 24.15 -5.45 12.45
CA ASN A 498 23.11 -5.55 13.45
C ASN A 498 22.20 -6.76 13.15
N PRO A 499 22.36 -7.89 13.88
CA PRO A 499 21.58 -9.11 13.64
C PRO A 499 20.06 -8.95 13.86
N LYS A 500 19.62 -7.88 14.54
CA LYS A 500 18.21 -7.58 14.78
C LYS A 500 17.62 -6.59 13.77
N PHE A 501 18.43 -6.11 12.82
CA PHE A 501 18.04 -5.07 11.86
C PHE A 501 16.98 -5.57 10.88
N VAL A 502 15.86 -4.84 10.78
CA VAL A 502 14.76 -5.17 9.86
C VAL A 502 14.86 -4.30 8.62
N VAL A 503 14.80 -4.91 7.43
CA VAL A 503 14.83 -4.16 6.17
C VAL A 503 13.51 -4.34 5.43
N VAL A 504 12.79 -3.24 5.23
CA VAL A 504 11.60 -3.18 4.40
C VAL A 504 11.99 -2.63 3.04
N ARG A 505 11.82 -3.45 2.00
CA ARG A 505 12.08 -3.07 0.60
C ARG A 505 10.76 -3.10 -0.17
N MET A 506 10.50 -2.09 -0.99
CA MET A 506 9.24 -2.00 -1.74
C MET A 506 9.35 -1.83 -3.27
N PRO A 507 10.39 -2.36 -3.97
CA PRO A 507 10.47 -2.23 -5.44
C PRO A 507 9.21 -2.76 -6.13
N ALA A 508 8.87 -2.18 -7.28
CA ALA A 508 7.58 -2.40 -7.96
C ALA A 508 7.26 -3.90 -8.20
N PHE A 509 8.29 -4.70 -8.49
CA PHE A 509 8.19 -6.14 -8.73
C PHE A 509 8.89 -6.96 -7.64
N GLY A 510 9.20 -6.39 -6.48
CA GLY A 510 9.97 -7.10 -5.45
C GLY A 510 11.42 -7.36 -5.80
N VAL A 511 12.07 -8.13 -4.92
CA VAL A 511 13.52 -8.42 -4.99
C VAL A 511 13.84 -9.81 -5.54
N ASN A 512 12.82 -10.56 -5.98
CA ASN A 512 12.95 -11.90 -6.56
C ASN A 512 11.90 -12.14 -7.65
N GLY A 513 12.09 -13.18 -8.44
CA GLY A 513 11.18 -13.59 -9.51
C GLY A 513 11.58 -13.00 -10.86
N PRO A 514 10.97 -13.49 -11.96
CA PRO A 514 11.36 -13.13 -13.33
C PRO A 514 11.41 -11.62 -13.61
N TYR A 515 10.47 -10.85 -13.04
CA TYR A 515 10.39 -9.40 -13.27
C TYR A 515 11.14 -8.55 -12.22
N SER A 516 11.94 -9.13 -11.33
CA SER A 516 12.62 -8.37 -10.27
C SER A 516 13.61 -7.30 -10.77
N ASN A 517 14.03 -7.39 -12.03
CA ASN A 517 14.87 -6.38 -12.69
C ASN A 517 14.07 -5.23 -13.32
N ALA A 518 12.74 -5.36 -13.43
CA ALA A 518 11.90 -4.28 -13.96
C ALA A 518 11.98 -3.04 -13.08
N VAL A 519 11.93 -1.88 -13.73
CA VAL A 519 11.94 -0.58 -13.08
C VAL A 519 10.53 -0.03 -13.02
N GLY A 520 10.17 0.61 -11.90
CA GLY A 520 8.88 1.27 -11.72
C GLY A 520 9.04 2.65 -11.09
N TYR A 521 7.95 3.41 -11.08
CA TYR A 521 7.89 4.69 -10.37
C TYR A 521 7.35 4.50 -8.96
N GLY A 522 7.85 5.31 -8.02
CA GLY A 522 7.26 5.44 -6.69
C GLY A 522 7.26 4.17 -5.82
N SER A 523 7.95 3.12 -6.28
CA SER A 523 8.25 1.90 -5.54
C SER A 523 9.55 1.99 -4.77
#